data_AF-A0A353DPB8-F1
#
_entry.id   AF-A0A353DPB8-F1
#
_cell.length_a   1.000
_cell.length_b   1.000
_cell.length_c   1.000
_cell.angle_alpha   90.00
_cell.angle_beta   90.00
_cell.angle_gamma   90.00
#
_symmetry.space_group_name_H-M   'P 1'
#
loop_
_entity.id
_entity.type
_entity.pdbx_description
1 polymer ?
#
loop_
_entity_poly.entity_id
_entity_poly.type
_entity_poly.pdbx_seq_one_letter_code
_entity_poly.pdbx_strand_id
1 'polypeptide(L)'
;MKGGYSVQPMSGYNAHMTQNTENNMETDRGKKLVDKELIIENVRARYGELARGAADCCGDRDGFASCSVVYDSNQIKDLPEEALTASAGCGNPNAIGELKQGESVVDFGSGGGIDCFIA
;
A
#
# COMPACT_ATOMS: atom_id res chain seq x y z
N MET A 1 1.97 -21.15 29.63
CA MET A 1 0.68 -20.66 30.15
C MET A 1 0.43 -19.27 29.59
N LYS A 2 -0.66 -19.12 28.80
CA LYS A 2 -1.36 -17.88 28.37
C LYS A 2 -0.55 -16.90 27.49
N GLY A 3 -1.04 -16.37 26.37
CA GLY A 3 -2.28 -16.48 25.58
C GLY A 3 -1.96 -15.81 24.23
N GLY A 4 -2.35 -16.35 23.08
CA GLY A 4 -3.71 -16.31 22.60
C GLY A 4 -3.99 -14.97 21.92
N TYR A 5 -3.49 -14.77 20.68
CA TYR A 5 -4.03 -13.74 19.79
C TYR A 5 -4.94 -14.46 18.80
N SER A 6 -6.25 -14.41 19.05
CA SER A 6 -7.26 -14.79 18.06
C SER A 6 -7.38 -13.64 17.06
N VAL A 7 -6.74 -13.79 15.90
CA VAL A 7 -7.14 -13.03 14.71
C VAL A 7 -8.39 -13.71 14.16
N GLN A 8 -9.56 -13.15 14.44
CA GLN A 8 -10.73 -13.48 13.66
C GLN A 8 -10.61 -12.80 12.30
N PRO A 9 -10.89 -13.51 11.19
CA PRO A 9 -10.86 -12.91 9.87
C PRO A 9 -12.01 -11.91 9.79
N MET A 10 -11.70 -10.65 9.49
CA MET A 10 -12.75 -9.76 9.00
C MET A 10 -13.09 -10.20 7.58
N SER A 11 -14.14 -11.02 7.51
CA SER A 11 -15.04 -11.11 6.37
C SER A 11 -15.40 -9.69 5.94
N GLY A 12 -14.81 -9.24 4.83
CA GLY A 12 -15.01 -7.90 4.29
C GLY A 12 -13.84 -6.97 4.63
N TYR A 13 -12.88 -6.89 3.71
CA TYR A 13 -12.16 -5.65 3.50
C TYR A 13 -13.21 -4.59 3.22
N ASN A 14 -13.59 -3.84 4.25
CA ASN A 14 -14.62 -2.81 4.14
C ASN A 14 -14.10 -1.75 3.17
N ALA A 15 -14.68 -1.73 1.98
CA ALA A 15 -14.71 -0.59 1.07
C ALA A 15 -15.46 0.63 1.68
N HIS A 16 -15.52 0.73 3.00
CA HIS A 16 -16.18 1.76 3.79
C HIS A 16 -15.20 2.26 4.86
N MET A 17 -14.34 3.18 4.48
CA MET A 17 -13.70 4.13 5.40
C MET A 17 -13.78 5.55 4.82
N THR A 18 -14.98 5.89 4.34
CA THR A 18 -15.49 7.27 4.34
C THR A 18 -16.42 7.44 5.53
N GLN A 19 -15.90 7.38 6.76
CA GLN A 19 -16.60 7.83 7.98
C GLN A 19 -15.67 7.68 9.19
N ASN A 20 -14.72 8.60 9.31
CA ASN A 20 -14.18 9.07 10.59
C ASN A 20 -13.81 10.55 10.39
N THR A 21 -14.83 11.33 10.06
CA THR A 21 -14.84 12.78 10.26
C THR A 21 -15.24 13.01 11.70
N GLU A 22 -14.28 13.36 12.56
CA GLU A 22 -14.45 14.24 13.74
C GLU A 22 -13.20 14.12 14.63
N ASN A 23 -12.11 14.74 14.18
CA ASN A 23 -11.07 15.29 15.05
C ASN A 23 -10.45 16.46 14.29
N ASN A 24 -11.23 17.53 14.17
CA ASN A 24 -10.78 18.79 13.59
C ASN A 24 -9.89 19.52 14.61
N MET A 25 -8.59 19.20 14.63
CA MET A 25 -7.59 20.18 15.05
C MET A 25 -7.14 20.94 13.81
N GLU A 26 -7.77 22.08 13.61
CA GLU A 26 -7.39 23.07 12.61
C GLU A 26 -5.99 23.60 12.95
N THR A 27 -5.03 23.35 12.07
CA THR A 27 -3.70 23.99 12.13
C THR A 27 -3.62 25.04 11.03
N ASP A 28 -2.88 26.10 11.32
CA ASP A 28 -2.80 27.42 10.66
C ASP A 28 -2.40 27.40 9.16
N ARG A 29 -2.43 26.26 8.48
CA ARG A 29 -2.11 26.10 7.05
C ARG A 29 -3.00 25.09 6.30
N GLY A 30 -4.27 24.95 6.66
CA GLY A 30 -5.31 24.33 5.81
C GLY A 30 -5.04 22.89 5.34
N LYS A 31 -4.08 22.18 5.94
CA LYS A 31 -3.81 20.77 5.63
C LYS A 31 -4.47 19.91 6.69
N LYS A 32 -5.36 19.02 6.23
CA LYS A 32 -5.96 17.98 7.07
C LYS A 32 -4.82 17.14 7.66
N LEU A 33 -4.68 17.14 8.98
CA LEU A 33 -3.70 16.30 9.66
C LEU A 33 -4.13 14.85 9.47
N VAL A 34 -3.32 14.09 8.74
CA VAL A 34 -3.49 12.64 8.67
C VAL A 34 -2.82 12.06 9.91
N ASP A 35 -3.54 11.20 10.63
CA ASP A 35 -3.05 10.53 11.83
C ASP A 35 -1.82 9.68 11.48
N LYS A 36 -0.66 10.10 12.00
CA LYS A 36 0.64 9.50 11.70
C LYS A 36 0.72 8.09 12.27
N GLU A 37 0.21 7.90 13.48
CA GLU A 37 0.17 6.63 14.17
C GLU A 37 -0.65 5.62 13.36
N LEU A 38 -1.81 6.06 12.83
CA LEU A 38 -2.64 5.25 11.95
C LEU A 38 -1.93 4.88 10.64
N ILE A 39 -1.19 5.80 10.01
CA ILE A 39 -0.39 5.50 8.82
C ILE A 39 0.64 4.41 9.13
N ILE A 40 1.39 4.56 10.22
CA ILE A 40 2.44 3.62 10.61
C ILE A 40 1.84 2.24 10.90
N GLU A 41 0.70 2.18 11.58
CA GLU A 41 0.00 0.93 11.86
C GLU A 41 -0.43 0.21 10.58
N ASN A 42 -1.05 0.92 9.63
CA ASN A 42 -1.47 0.34 8.36
C ASN A 42 -0.31 -0.20 7.53
N VAL A 43 0.79 0.56 7.44
CA VAL A 43 2.01 0.12 6.75
C VAL A 43 2.57 -1.14 7.39
N ARG A 44 2.69 -1.16 8.72
CA ARG A 44 3.18 -2.34 9.47
C ARG A 44 2.28 -3.56 9.31
N ALA A 45 0.97 -3.36 9.35
CA ALA A 45 -0.01 -4.45 9.19
C ALA A 45 0.14 -5.11 7.81
N ARG A 46 0.14 -4.30 6.74
CA ARG A 46 0.29 -4.78 5.35
C ARG A 46 1.59 -5.55 5.15
N TYR A 47 2.73 -4.96 5.45
CA TYR A 47 4.02 -5.65 5.25
C TYR A 47 4.20 -6.84 6.20
N GLY A 48 3.65 -6.78 7.41
CA GLY A 48 3.70 -7.88 8.37
C GLY A 48 2.89 -9.10 7.90
N GLU A 49 1.75 -8.90 7.25
CA GLU A 49 0.97 -9.98 6.63
C GLU A 49 1.75 -10.66 5.51
N LEU A 50 2.28 -9.86 4.57
CA LEU A 50 3.08 -10.37 3.45
C LEU A 50 4.30 -11.16 3.93
N ALA A 51 5.00 -10.65 4.94
CA ALA A 51 6.17 -11.31 5.50
C ALA A 51 5.83 -12.64 6.17
N ARG A 52 4.67 -12.74 6.85
CA ARG A 52 4.20 -14.02 7.43
C ARG A 52 3.83 -15.02 6.34
N GLY A 53 3.14 -14.60 5.29
CA GLY A 53 2.81 -15.47 4.15
C GLY A 53 4.05 -15.96 3.41
N ALA A 54 5.08 -15.13 3.27
CA ALA A 54 6.35 -15.52 2.66
C ALA A 54 7.17 -16.53 3.49
N ALA A 55 6.94 -16.60 4.81
CA ALA A 55 7.63 -17.52 5.71
C ALA A 55 7.09 -18.96 5.64
N ASP A 56 5.89 -19.16 5.09
CA ASP A 56 5.34 -20.49 4.84
C ASP A 56 6.06 -21.12 3.65
N CYS A 57 7.02 -22.00 3.94
CA CYS A 57 7.98 -22.56 2.98
C CYS A 57 7.39 -23.42 1.85
N CYS A 58 6.08 -23.70 1.87
CA CYS A 58 5.40 -24.64 0.96
C CYS A 58 4.10 -24.09 0.34
N GLY A 59 3.81 -22.79 0.45
CA GLY A 59 2.63 -22.19 -0.19
C GLY A 59 2.86 -21.90 -1.68
N ASP A 60 1.88 -22.21 -2.53
CA ASP A 60 1.80 -21.62 -3.88
C ASP A 60 1.84 -20.10 -3.70
N ARG A 61 2.88 -19.47 -4.24
CA ARG A 61 3.07 -18.03 -4.17
C ARG A 61 2.18 -17.39 -5.23
N ASP A 62 0.88 -17.33 -4.96
CA ASP A 62 0.06 -16.29 -5.57
C ASP A 62 0.79 -14.98 -5.24
N GLY A 63 1.16 -14.21 -6.27
CA GLY A 63 2.01 -13.02 -6.11
C GLY A 63 1.55 -12.09 -4.99
N PHE A 64 2.37 -11.13 -4.61
CA PHE A 64 2.07 -10.17 -3.53
C PHE A 64 0.88 -9.23 -3.83
N ALA A 65 0.12 -9.49 -4.90
CA ALA A 65 -0.73 -8.54 -5.59
C ALA A 65 -1.99 -8.17 -4.81
N SER A 66 -2.09 -6.86 -4.57
CA SER A 66 -3.31 -6.13 -4.86
C SER A 66 -2.96 -4.72 -5.35
N CYS A 67 -2.11 -4.63 -6.38
CA CYS A 67 -1.72 -3.37 -7.01
C CYS A 67 -2.93 -2.55 -7.50
N SER A 68 -4.05 -3.21 -7.82
CA SER A 68 -5.33 -2.59 -8.21
C SER A 68 -5.97 -1.73 -7.13
N VAL A 69 -5.57 -1.88 -5.86
CA VAL A 69 -6.05 -1.03 -4.76
C VAL A 69 -5.29 0.30 -4.71
N VAL A 70 -4.13 0.36 -5.36
CA VAL A 70 -3.18 1.48 -5.26
C VAL A 70 -3.04 2.24 -6.59
N TYR A 71 -3.19 1.55 -7.72
CA TYR A 71 -3.06 2.11 -9.06
C TYR A 71 -4.32 1.91 -9.89
N ASP A 72 -4.61 2.87 -10.77
CA ASP A 72 -5.67 2.68 -11.76
C ASP A 72 -5.28 1.60 -12.77
N SER A 73 -6.26 0.81 -13.22
CA SER A 73 -6.04 -0.25 -14.22
C SER A 73 -5.33 0.24 -15.48
N ASN A 74 -5.58 1.48 -15.92
CA ASN A 74 -4.94 2.06 -17.09
C ASN A 74 -3.47 2.42 -16.87
N GLN A 75 -3.04 2.62 -15.62
CA GLN A 75 -1.63 2.88 -15.29
C GLN A 75 -0.79 1.61 -15.32
N ILE A 76 -1.41 0.45 -15.08
CA ILE A 76 -0.70 -0.82 -14.90
C ILE A 76 -0.92 -1.84 -16.02
N LYS A 77 -1.86 -1.58 -16.95
CA LYS A 77 -2.23 -2.53 -18.03
C LYS A 77 -1.09 -2.92 -18.96
N ASP A 78 -0.12 -2.03 -19.14
CA ASP A 78 1.01 -2.21 -20.08
C ASP A 78 2.29 -2.66 -19.35
N LEU A 79 2.22 -2.92 -18.03
CA LEU A 79 3.36 -3.34 -17.24
C LEU A 79 3.61 -4.85 -17.35
N PRO A 80 4.88 -5.30 -17.22
CA PRO A 80 5.20 -6.73 -17.16
C PRO A 80 4.45 -7.43 -16.01
N GLU A 81 3.94 -8.63 -16.27
CA GLU A 81 3.23 -9.42 -15.26
C GLU A 81 4.10 -9.71 -14.02
N GLU A 82 5.40 -9.89 -14.23
CA GLU A 82 6.37 -10.10 -13.16
C GLU A 82 6.51 -8.87 -12.26
N ALA A 83 6.42 -7.66 -12.83
CA ALA A 83 6.43 -6.42 -12.06
C ALA A 83 5.18 -6.31 -11.17
N LEU A 84 4.02 -6.72 -11.68
CA LEU A 84 2.76 -6.73 -10.92
C LEU A 84 2.80 -7.77 -9.80
N THR A 85 3.27 -8.98 -10.10
CA THR A 85 3.34 -10.12 -9.19
C THR A 85 4.34 -9.89 -8.06
N ALA A 86 5.47 -9.23 -8.35
CA ALA A 86 6.52 -8.91 -7.38
C ALA A 86 6.21 -7.67 -6.51
N SER A 87 5.13 -6.94 -6.80
CA SER A 87 4.83 -5.69 -6.13
C SER A 87 4.06 -5.88 -4.82
N ALA A 88 4.57 -5.24 -3.76
CA ALA A 88 4.07 -5.33 -2.39
C ALA A 88 3.67 -3.95 -1.80
N GLY A 89 3.61 -2.92 -2.65
CA GLY A 89 3.39 -1.54 -2.23
C GLY A 89 2.04 -1.28 -1.56
N CYS A 90 1.96 -0.19 -0.79
CA CYS A 90 0.77 0.23 -0.05
C CYS A 90 0.32 1.67 -0.38
N GLY A 91 0.90 2.31 -1.41
CA GLY A 91 0.59 3.68 -1.79
C GLY A 91 1.13 4.02 -3.19
N ASN A 92 0.63 5.12 -3.77
CA ASN A 92 0.95 5.61 -5.10
C ASN A 92 1.59 7.02 -4.98
N PRO A 93 2.92 7.14 -5.09
CA PRO A 93 3.61 8.44 -4.99
C PRO A 93 3.19 9.43 -6.10
N ASN A 94 2.84 8.96 -7.29
CA ASN A 94 2.38 9.80 -8.40
C ASN A 94 0.97 10.38 -8.18
N ALA A 95 0.20 9.86 -7.23
CA ALA A 95 -1.08 10.46 -6.83
C ALA A 95 -0.92 11.74 -5.99
N ILE A 96 0.28 11.99 -5.45
CA ILE A 96 0.57 13.08 -4.51
C ILE A 96 1.34 14.21 -5.19
N GLY A 97 2.00 13.95 -6.32
CA GLY A 97 2.72 14.95 -7.10
C GLY A 97 2.93 14.53 -8.55
N GLU A 98 2.95 15.52 -9.45
CA GLU A 98 3.20 15.31 -10.88
C GLU A 98 4.70 15.36 -11.17
N LEU A 99 5.18 14.38 -11.92
CA LEU A 99 6.53 14.37 -12.50
C LEU A 99 6.55 15.10 -13.84
N LYS A 100 7.65 15.76 -14.15
CA LYS A 100 7.85 16.45 -15.43
C LYS A 100 8.90 15.74 -16.26
N GLN A 101 8.69 15.79 -17.58
CA GLN A 101 9.66 15.27 -18.52
C GLN A 101 11.04 15.93 -18.32
N GLY A 102 12.07 15.09 -18.22
CA GLY A 102 13.45 15.51 -18.01
C GLY A 102 13.87 15.60 -16.54
N GLU A 103 12.97 15.32 -15.58
CA GLU A 103 13.33 15.14 -14.18
C GLU A 103 14.03 13.79 -13.96
N SER A 104 14.96 13.76 -12.99
CA SER A 104 15.60 12.53 -12.53
C SER A 104 14.96 12.09 -11.22
N VAL A 105 14.49 10.84 -11.16
CA VAL A 105 13.78 10.27 -10.01
C VAL A 105 14.58 9.12 -9.39
N VAL A 106 14.47 8.97 -8.08
CA VAL A 106 14.99 7.82 -7.34
C VAL A 106 13.86 7.22 -6.52
N ASP A 107 13.62 5.92 -6.72
CA ASP A 107 12.61 5.15 -5.99
C ASP A 107 13.27 4.29 -4.90
N PHE A 108 12.93 4.57 -3.64
CA PHE A 108 13.45 3.82 -2.50
C PHE A 108 12.50 2.69 -2.13
N GLY A 109 12.88 1.47 -2.53
CA GLY A 109 12.08 0.27 -2.29
C GLY A 109 11.18 -0.09 -3.46
N SER A 110 11.71 0.01 -4.67
CA SER A 110 10.95 -0.12 -5.91
C SER A 110 10.22 -1.45 -6.11
N GLY A 111 10.65 -2.52 -5.44
CA GLY A 111 10.00 -3.83 -5.55
C GLY A 111 9.95 -4.31 -7.01
N GLY A 112 8.74 -4.58 -7.53
CA GLY A 112 8.52 -4.91 -8.93
C GLY A 112 8.74 -3.74 -9.91
N GLY A 113 8.99 -2.54 -9.41
CA GLY A 113 9.35 -1.36 -10.19
C GLY A 113 8.18 -0.59 -10.79
N ILE A 114 6.95 -0.79 -10.29
CA ILE A 114 5.75 -0.12 -10.82
C ILE A 114 5.96 1.39 -10.90
N ASP A 115 6.37 2.02 -9.81
CA ASP A 115 6.60 3.46 -9.73
C ASP A 115 7.62 3.96 -10.75
N CYS A 116 8.72 3.22 -10.94
CA CYS A 116 9.71 3.53 -11.98
C CYS A 116 9.17 3.41 -13.40
N PHE A 117 8.30 2.45 -13.68
CA PHE A 117 7.75 2.26 -15.02
C PHE A 117 6.70 3.31 -15.40
N ILE A 118 5.97 3.83 -14.41
CA ILE A 118 4.90 4.80 -14.63
C ILE A 118 5.32 6.25 -14.37
N ALA A 119 6.60 6.49 -14.08
CA ALA A 119 7.20 7.80 -13.83
C ALA A 119 7.43 8.63 -15.11
#